data_AF-A0A557XQ61-F1
#
_entry.id   AF-A0A557XQ61-F1
#
_cell.length_a   1.000
_cell.length_b   1.000
_cell.length_c   1.000
_cell.angle_alpha   90.00
_cell.angle_beta   90.00
_cell.angle_gamma   90.00
#
_symmetry.space_group_name_H-M   'P 1'
#
loop_
_entity.id
_entity.type
_entity.pdbx_description
1 polymer ?
#
loop_
_entity_poly.entity_id
_entity_poly.type
_entity_poly.pdbx_seq_one_letter_code
_entity_poly.pdbx_strand_id
1 'polypeptide(L)'
;MSYLITAPDALASTTADVERIGAAISAAGAHAAGPTTGVVAAAEDEVSAAIARLFGAYAEQNQALLAQAATFHIRFARALAAAGNSYARAEAAGAVSFASTLPSLPVTALIMGGAHNPGPVQYYLDEVNTAYIQPLISGANPLGVSTPEQFWPITPELGNTLTFGQSVAQGVTQLNSAINNQIYHLGNNALVLGYSESSTIATNEINALLALPTAEQPSASQLAFVLLGDPNNPVGGILERFTGFYVPLLDVPFNGATPQSPWHTSIYTIQYDGIADFPQYPLNLVSDLNAVMGLTLHADYPLLTASQVADAVPLPTSGGNTHYYMLPTQNLPLLGPIRDYVPYAGNAIADLVQPDLRVLVDLGYADYGPNGNYANVPTPGQLFEIPNPFTVIPDLGTGAVQGVQAAMVDLGYLPASDLPTTYPYVPSLDPGLNVFLGQPSTTLLSTITGAVGPALHLIPPATDLPQL
;
A
#
# COMPACT_ATOMS: atom_id res chain seq x y z
N MET A 1 7.09 -1.57 -27.59
CA MET A 1 5.67 -2.02 -27.61
C MET A 1 5.18 -1.90 -26.18
N SER A 2 4.19 -1.05 -25.91
CA SER A 2 3.63 -0.90 -24.56
C SER A 2 2.71 -2.10 -24.28
N TYR A 3 3.11 -2.97 -23.36
CA TYR A 3 2.21 -3.97 -22.83
C TYR A 3 1.26 -3.28 -21.85
N LEU A 4 -0.03 -3.36 -22.15
CA LEU A 4 -1.10 -2.89 -21.30
C LEU A 4 -1.67 -4.13 -20.60
N ILE A 5 -1.42 -4.27 -19.30
CA ILE A 5 -2.02 -5.33 -18.48
C ILE A 5 -3.39 -4.82 -18.03
N THR A 6 -4.43 -5.61 -18.25
CA THR A 6 -5.80 -5.28 -17.84
C THR A 6 -6.38 -6.42 -17.04
N ALA A 7 -6.93 -6.13 -15.84
CA ALA A 7 -7.65 -7.09 -15.01
C ALA A 7 -9.13 -7.17 -15.46
N PRO A 8 -9.55 -8.21 -16.21
CA PRO A 8 -10.86 -8.19 -16.86
C PRO A 8 -12.03 -8.33 -15.87
N ASP A 9 -11.81 -9.06 -14.78
CA ASP A 9 -12.79 -9.20 -13.70
C ASP A 9 -12.96 -7.89 -12.92
N ALA A 10 -11.89 -7.11 -12.74
CA ALA A 10 -11.96 -5.77 -12.17
C ALA A 10 -12.77 -4.83 -13.08
N LEU A 11 -12.55 -4.86 -14.40
CA LEU A 11 -13.35 -4.07 -15.35
C LEU A 11 -14.82 -4.48 -15.38
N ALA A 12 -15.13 -5.77 -15.22
CA ALA A 12 -16.49 -6.26 -15.09
C ALA A 12 -17.16 -5.78 -13.79
N SER A 13 -16.44 -5.80 -12.66
CA SER A 13 -16.90 -5.23 -11.39
C SER A 13 -17.13 -3.73 -11.48
N THR A 14 -16.15 -2.98 -11.99
CA THR A 14 -16.26 -1.53 -12.20
C THR A 14 -17.44 -1.18 -13.10
N THR A 15 -17.72 -1.98 -14.14
CA THR A 15 -18.91 -1.79 -14.97
C THR A 15 -20.20 -1.95 -14.16
N ALA A 16 -20.30 -2.99 -13.34
CA ALA A 16 -21.46 -3.22 -12.47
C ALA A 16 -21.61 -2.14 -11.39
N ASP A 17 -20.51 -1.62 -10.85
CA ASP A 17 -20.48 -0.53 -9.88
C ASP A 17 -20.93 0.78 -10.51
N VAL A 18 -20.43 1.10 -11.71
CA VAL A 18 -20.88 2.25 -12.50
C VAL A 18 -22.39 2.15 -12.77
N GLU A 19 -22.91 0.99 -13.20
CA GLU A 19 -24.35 0.80 -13.39
C GLU A 19 -25.15 1.03 -12.09
N ARG A 20 -24.64 0.57 -10.95
CA ARG A 20 -25.27 0.73 -9.62
C ARG A 20 -25.29 2.19 -9.17
N ILE A 21 -24.19 2.93 -9.35
CA ILE A 21 -24.10 4.38 -9.05
C ILE A 21 -25.11 5.14 -9.91
N GLY A 22 -25.21 4.82 -11.20
CA GLY A 22 -26.18 5.43 -12.10
C GLY A 22 -27.63 5.20 -11.67
N ALA A 23 -27.95 3.99 -11.21
CA ALA A 23 -29.26 3.65 -10.67
C ALA A 23 -29.57 4.42 -9.37
N ALA A 24 -28.60 4.54 -8.46
CA ALA A 24 -28.74 5.27 -7.21
C ALA A 24 -28.97 6.78 -7.44
N ILE A 25 -28.18 7.41 -8.34
CA ILE A 25 -28.35 8.82 -8.70
C ILE A 25 -29.73 9.05 -9.35
N SER A 26 -30.18 8.14 -10.22
CA SER A 26 -31.50 8.24 -10.86
C SER A 26 -32.64 8.12 -9.84
N ALA A 27 -32.52 7.19 -8.88
CA ALA A 27 -33.50 7.03 -7.80
C ALA A 27 -33.54 8.26 -6.88
N ALA A 28 -32.37 8.79 -6.48
CA ALA A 28 -32.28 10.00 -5.68
C ALA A 28 -32.86 11.23 -6.41
N GLY A 29 -32.57 11.37 -7.70
CA GLY A 29 -33.15 12.42 -8.56
C GLY A 29 -34.68 12.33 -8.64
N ALA A 30 -35.23 11.12 -8.78
CA ALA A 30 -36.68 10.88 -8.81
C ALA A 30 -37.36 11.20 -7.46
N HIS A 31 -36.73 10.84 -6.34
CA HIS A 31 -37.23 11.19 -5.01
C HIS A 31 -37.18 12.70 -4.73
N ALA A 32 -36.16 13.39 -5.22
CA ALA A 32 -36.02 14.84 -5.07
C ALA A 32 -36.94 15.65 -5.99
N ALA A 33 -37.41 15.08 -7.12
CA ALA A 33 -38.22 15.79 -8.10
C ALA A 33 -39.50 16.37 -7.50
N GLY A 34 -40.34 15.53 -6.88
CA GLY A 34 -41.60 15.95 -6.27
C GLY A 34 -41.50 17.10 -5.26
N PRO A 35 -40.66 16.98 -4.20
CA PRO A 35 -40.53 18.03 -3.19
C PRO A 35 -39.86 19.32 -3.69
N THR A 36 -39.10 19.28 -4.80
CA THR A 36 -38.40 20.46 -5.33
C THR A 36 -39.17 21.19 -6.43
N THR A 37 -40.02 20.50 -7.20
CA THR A 37 -40.88 21.13 -8.21
C THR A 37 -42.25 21.55 -7.64
N GLY A 38 -42.67 20.96 -6.52
CA GLY A 38 -43.95 21.22 -5.86
C GLY A 38 -43.95 22.30 -4.77
N VAL A 39 -42.96 23.19 -4.74
CA VAL A 39 -42.83 24.21 -3.69
C VAL A 39 -44.02 25.18 -3.74
N VAL A 40 -44.80 25.24 -2.66
CA VAL A 40 -45.96 26.13 -2.51
C VAL A 40 -45.50 27.50 -2.01
N ALA A 41 -46.19 28.57 -2.44
CA ALA A 41 -45.93 29.91 -1.95
C ALA A 41 -46.13 29.98 -0.41
N ALA A 42 -45.20 30.65 0.28
CA ALA A 42 -45.24 30.77 1.75
C ALA A 42 -46.39 31.66 2.27
N ALA A 43 -46.92 32.55 1.44
CA ALA A 43 -48.07 33.41 1.70
C ALA A 43 -48.80 33.78 0.39
N GLU A 44 -50.02 34.31 0.49
CA GLU A 44 -50.88 34.69 -0.66
C GLU A 44 -50.46 36.02 -1.34
N ASP A 45 -49.18 36.36 -1.28
CA ASP A 45 -48.63 37.57 -1.90
C ASP A 45 -47.83 37.25 -3.18
N GLU A 46 -47.69 38.27 -4.03
CA GLU A 46 -47.04 38.14 -5.33
C GLU A 46 -45.54 37.81 -5.25
N VAL A 47 -44.86 38.21 -4.18
CA VAL A 47 -43.43 37.94 -3.95
C VAL A 47 -43.23 36.48 -3.59
N SER A 48 -44.02 35.96 -2.65
CA SER A 48 -44.01 34.53 -2.29
C SER A 48 -44.36 33.63 -3.49
N ALA A 49 -45.33 34.04 -4.32
CA ALA A 49 -45.68 33.34 -5.55
C ALA A 49 -44.59 33.42 -6.64
N ALA A 50 -43.83 34.52 -6.72
CA ALA A 50 -42.70 34.64 -7.62
C ALA A 50 -41.50 33.78 -7.18
N ILE A 51 -41.22 33.73 -5.87
CA ILE A 51 -40.14 32.92 -5.29
C ILE A 51 -40.43 31.41 -5.48
N ALA A 52 -41.66 30.95 -5.20
CA ALA A 52 -42.04 29.56 -5.45
C ALA A 52 -41.89 29.17 -6.93
N ARG A 53 -42.28 30.05 -7.86
CA ARG A 53 -42.07 29.83 -9.31
C ARG A 53 -40.60 29.79 -9.71
N LEU A 54 -39.74 30.61 -9.11
CA LEU A 54 -38.30 30.59 -9.36
C LEU A 54 -37.67 29.25 -8.94
N PHE A 55 -37.99 28.77 -7.73
CA PHE A 55 -37.49 27.48 -7.25
C PHE A 55 -38.02 26.31 -8.08
N GLY A 56 -39.31 26.33 -8.46
CA GLY A 56 -39.89 25.33 -9.36
C GLY A 56 -39.19 25.28 -10.72
N ALA A 57 -38.95 26.44 -11.35
CA ALA A 57 -38.25 26.51 -12.64
C ALA A 57 -36.78 26.03 -12.56
N TYR A 58 -36.08 26.34 -11.45
CA TYR A 58 -34.72 25.86 -11.22
C TYR A 58 -34.70 24.33 -11.00
N ALA A 59 -35.67 23.80 -10.26
CA ALA A 59 -35.82 22.36 -10.06
C ALA A 59 -36.10 21.62 -11.37
N GLU A 60 -36.97 22.15 -12.24
CA GLU A 60 -37.24 21.58 -13.57
C GLU A 60 -35.99 21.54 -14.47
N GLN A 61 -35.19 22.61 -14.46
CA GLN A 61 -33.91 22.65 -15.20
C GLN A 61 -32.91 21.63 -14.65
N ASN A 62 -32.83 21.48 -13.33
CA ASN A 62 -31.97 20.50 -12.68
C ASN A 62 -32.39 19.06 -13.03
N GLN A 63 -33.71 18.78 -13.07
CA GLN A 63 -34.23 17.47 -13.50
C GLN A 63 -33.91 17.17 -14.98
N ALA A 64 -33.98 18.17 -15.86
CA ALA A 64 -33.59 18.02 -17.26
C ALA A 64 -32.08 17.73 -17.43
N LEU A 65 -31.23 18.35 -16.61
CA LEU A 65 -29.80 18.09 -16.59
C LEU A 65 -29.46 16.69 -16.07
N LEU A 66 -30.11 16.26 -14.99
CA LEU A 66 -29.96 14.90 -14.45
C LEU A 66 -30.37 13.82 -15.46
N ALA A 67 -31.40 14.06 -16.26
CA ALA A 67 -31.81 13.14 -17.34
C ALA A 67 -30.75 13.03 -18.47
N GLN A 68 -30.08 14.14 -18.80
CA GLN A 68 -28.97 14.14 -19.78
C GLN A 68 -27.74 13.41 -19.22
N ALA A 69 -27.42 13.63 -17.95
CA ALA A 69 -26.34 12.94 -17.24
C ALA A 69 -26.58 11.42 -17.18
N ALA A 70 -27.81 10.99 -16.87
CA ALA A 70 -28.19 9.58 -16.87
C ALA A 70 -28.01 8.92 -18.26
N THR A 71 -28.36 9.65 -19.33
CA THR A 71 -28.17 9.16 -20.70
C THR A 71 -26.70 9.01 -21.08
N PHE A 72 -25.85 9.95 -20.66
CA PHE A 72 -24.40 9.86 -20.82
C PHE A 72 -23.83 8.67 -20.05
N HIS A 73 -24.23 8.52 -18.79
CA HIS A 73 -23.79 7.46 -17.89
C HIS A 73 -24.05 6.06 -18.44
N ILE A 74 -25.25 5.83 -19.01
CA ILE A 74 -25.60 4.56 -19.66
C ILE A 74 -24.70 4.27 -20.88
N ARG A 75 -24.34 5.30 -21.67
CA ARG A 75 -23.46 5.14 -22.84
C ARG A 75 -22.02 4.84 -22.41
N PHE A 76 -21.56 5.47 -21.34
CA PHE A 76 -20.25 5.26 -20.75
C PHE A 76 -20.10 3.82 -20.21
N ALA A 77 -21.07 3.35 -19.41
CA ALA A 77 -21.06 1.99 -18.86
C ALA A 77 -21.00 0.91 -19.97
N ARG A 78 -21.78 1.07 -21.04
CA ARG A 78 -21.74 0.14 -22.19
C ARG A 78 -20.41 0.14 -22.93
N ALA A 79 -19.78 1.31 -23.09
CA ALA A 79 -18.48 1.41 -23.74
C ALA A 79 -17.38 0.74 -22.89
N LEU A 80 -17.45 0.91 -21.57
CA LEU A 80 -16.52 0.28 -20.62
C LEU A 80 -16.65 -1.24 -20.61
N ALA A 81 -17.89 -1.76 -20.61
CA ALA A 81 -18.16 -3.20 -20.71
C ALA A 81 -17.61 -3.81 -22.02
N ALA A 82 -17.74 -3.09 -23.13
CA ALA A 82 -17.21 -3.52 -24.43
C ALA A 82 -15.68 -3.55 -24.47
N ALA A 83 -15.03 -2.58 -23.81
CA ALA A 83 -13.57 -2.56 -23.65
C ALA A 83 -13.10 -3.73 -22.78
N GLY A 84 -13.71 -3.95 -21.61
CA GLY A 84 -13.37 -5.06 -20.71
C GLY A 84 -13.45 -6.43 -21.38
N ASN A 85 -14.50 -6.68 -22.16
CA ASN A 85 -14.64 -7.92 -22.93
C ASN A 85 -13.59 -8.09 -24.03
N SER A 86 -13.12 -7.00 -24.63
CA SER A 86 -12.07 -7.04 -25.66
C SER A 86 -10.71 -7.39 -25.05
N TYR A 87 -10.45 -6.91 -23.83
CA TYR A 87 -9.25 -7.20 -23.05
C TYR A 87 -9.22 -8.60 -22.45
N ALA A 88 -10.34 -9.09 -21.90
CA ALA A 88 -10.48 -10.47 -21.43
C ALA A 88 -10.08 -11.49 -22.50
N ARG A 89 -10.46 -11.24 -23.75
CA ARG A 89 -10.13 -12.08 -24.90
C ARG A 89 -8.64 -12.02 -25.28
N ALA A 90 -7.95 -10.92 -24.99
CA ALA A 90 -6.52 -10.78 -25.24
C ALA A 90 -5.68 -11.49 -24.17
N GLU A 91 -6.06 -11.36 -22.90
CA GLU A 91 -5.39 -12.03 -21.75
C GLU A 91 -5.52 -13.56 -21.83
N ALA A 92 -6.70 -14.08 -22.21
CA ALA A 92 -6.91 -15.52 -22.43
C ALA A 92 -6.00 -16.09 -23.54
N ALA A 93 -5.53 -15.26 -24.47
CA ALA A 93 -4.55 -15.66 -25.48
C ALA A 93 -3.09 -15.61 -24.96
N GLY A 94 -2.80 -14.80 -23.93
CA GLY A 94 -1.46 -14.63 -23.33
C GLY A 94 -1.12 -15.66 -22.25
N ALA A 95 -2.10 -16.06 -21.42
CA ALA A 95 -1.92 -17.03 -20.33
C ALA A 95 -1.45 -18.43 -20.79
N VAL A 96 -1.69 -18.79 -22.06
CA VAL A 96 -1.21 -20.04 -22.66
C VAL A 96 0.33 -20.07 -22.79
N SER A 97 1.02 -18.95 -22.57
CA SER A 97 2.49 -18.81 -22.69
C SER A 97 3.27 -18.88 -21.37
N PHE A 98 2.61 -18.95 -20.20
CA PHE A 98 3.27 -18.89 -18.89
C PHE A 98 3.61 -20.27 -18.27
N ALA A 99 3.19 -21.38 -18.88
CA ALA A 99 3.47 -22.73 -18.37
C ALA A 99 4.67 -23.44 -19.03
N SER A 100 5.53 -22.71 -19.75
CA SER A 100 6.67 -23.31 -20.45
C SER A 100 7.97 -22.51 -20.30
N THR A 101 8.55 -22.55 -19.09
CA THR A 101 10.00 -22.64 -18.83
C THR A 101 10.24 -22.69 -17.32
N LEU A 102 10.11 -23.86 -16.70
CA LEU A 102 10.68 -24.09 -15.37
C LEU A 102 12.21 -23.95 -15.47
N PRO A 103 12.90 -23.29 -14.52
CA PRO A 103 14.36 -23.33 -14.46
C PRO A 103 14.79 -24.79 -14.26
N SER A 104 15.73 -25.26 -15.09
CA SER A 104 16.29 -26.61 -14.99
C SER A 104 17.32 -26.78 -13.86
N LEU A 105 17.54 -25.74 -13.05
CA LEU A 105 18.56 -25.68 -11.99
C LEU A 105 17.90 -25.57 -10.60
N PRO A 106 18.52 -26.12 -9.55
CA PRO A 106 18.08 -25.90 -8.17
C PRO A 106 18.06 -24.40 -7.83
N VAL A 107 17.03 -23.96 -7.11
CA VAL A 107 16.95 -22.62 -6.53
C VAL A 107 17.27 -22.69 -5.04
N THR A 108 18.26 -21.91 -4.61
CA THR A 108 18.53 -21.70 -3.18
C THR A 108 17.87 -20.39 -2.74
N ALA A 109 17.00 -20.47 -1.75
CA ALA A 109 16.39 -19.30 -1.13
C ALA A 109 17.30 -18.80 0.00
N LEU A 110 18.06 -17.75 -0.27
CA LEU A 110 18.91 -17.01 0.67
C LEU A 110 18.02 -16.12 1.54
N ILE A 111 17.78 -16.52 2.78
CA ILE A 111 16.85 -15.86 3.69
C ILE A 111 17.66 -15.13 4.76
N MET A 112 17.51 -13.81 4.85
CA MET A 112 18.07 -13.00 5.95
C MET A 112 16.97 -12.70 6.98
N GLY A 113 17.36 -12.39 8.22
CA GLY A 113 16.44 -11.99 9.28
C GLY A 113 16.17 -10.49 9.23
N GLY A 114 15.20 -10.00 10.00
CA GLY A 114 15.15 -8.56 10.31
C GLY A 114 16.05 -8.23 11.49
N ALA A 115 16.01 -6.96 11.92
CA ALA A 115 16.62 -6.52 13.17
C ALA A 115 16.33 -7.52 14.31
N HIS A 116 17.30 -7.70 15.21
CA HIS A 116 17.28 -8.70 16.29
C HIS A 116 17.52 -10.16 15.85
N ASN A 117 17.63 -10.47 14.54
CA ASN A 117 17.76 -11.85 14.02
C ASN A 117 18.97 -12.05 13.07
N PRO A 118 20.22 -11.87 13.55
CA PRO A 118 21.44 -11.94 12.71
C PRO A 118 21.76 -13.32 12.15
N GLY A 119 21.20 -14.37 12.77
CA GLY A 119 21.32 -15.75 12.32
C GLY A 119 19.91 -16.33 12.28
N PRO A 120 19.22 -16.26 11.12
CA PRO A 120 17.82 -16.61 11.01
C PRO A 120 17.51 -17.96 11.65
N VAL A 121 16.76 -17.92 12.75
CA VAL A 121 16.39 -19.14 13.48
C VAL A 121 15.51 -20.05 12.63
N GLN A 122 15.58 -21.36 12.85
CA GLN A 122 14.87 -22.33 11.99
C GLN A 122 13.36 -22.09 11.90
N TYR A 123 12.72 -21.75 13.02
CA TYR A 123 11.29 -21.43 13.02
C TYR A 123 10.95 -20.28 12.06
N TYR A 124 11.74 -19.19 12.12
CA TYR A 124 11.58 -18.05 11.21
C TYR A 124 11.80 -18.48 9.75
N LEU A 125 12.85 -19.27 9.47
CA LEU A 125 13.12 -19.78 8.12
C LEU A 125 11.95 -20.59 7.56
N ASP A 126 11.36 -21.46 8.37
CA ASP A 126 10.27 -22.34 7.96
C ASP A 126 9.00 -21.54 7.63
N GLU A 127 8.64 -20.56 8.47
CA GLU A 127 7.44 -19.72 8.29
C GLU A 127 7.55 -18.86 7.02
N VAL A 128 8.63 -18.07 6.88
CA VAL A 128 8.77 -17.17 5.72
C VAL A 128 8.97 -17.95 4.40
N ASN A 129 9.67 -19.10 4.45
CA ASN A 129 9.80 -19.96 3.29
C ASN A 129 8.43 -20.50 2.85
N THR A 130 7.63 -20.98 3.80
CA THR A 130 6.30 -21.55 3.52
C THR A 130 5.34 -20.49 2.98
N ALA A 131 5.32 -19.31 3.59
CA ALA A 131 4.34 -18.27 3.27
C ALA A 131 4.68 -17.50 1.99
N TYR A 132 5.96 -17.22 1.72
CA TYR A 132 6.35 -16.29 0.64
C TYR A 132 7.16 -16.96 -0.48
N ILE A 133 7.95 -17.99 -0.21
CA ILE A 133 8.88 -18.55 -1.19
C ILE A 133 8.27 -19.73 -1.93
N GLN A 134 7.74 -20.72 -1.21
CA GLN A 134 7.19 -21.94 -1.83
C GLN A 134 6.03 -21.67 -2.81
N PRO A 135 5.14 -20.68 -2.59
CA PRO A 135 4.12 -20.32 -3.58
C PRO A 135 4.68 -19.74 -4.88
N LEU A 136 5.84 -19.06 -4.83
CA LEU A 136 6.49 -18.46 -5.99
C LEU A 136 7.41 -19.47 -6.71
N ILE A 137 8.21 -20.20 -5.95
CA ILE A 137 9.18 -21.18 -6.45
C ILE A 137 9.08 -22.45 -5.61
N SER A 138 8.17 -23.34 -6.00
CA SER A 138 8.00 -24.63 -5.34
C SER A 138 9.28 -25.46 -5.40
N GLY A 139 9.73 -25.96 -4.25
CA GLY A 139 10.94 -26.76 -4.12
C GLY A 139 12.24 -25.97 -3.99
N ALA A 140 12.17 -24.64 -3.83
CA ALA A 140 13.35 -23.86 -3.44
C ALA A 140 13.88 -24.34 -2.09
N ASN A 141 15.21 -24.44 -1.96
CA ASN A 141 15.88 -24.89 -0.75
C ASN A 141 16.20 -23.69 0.15
N PRO A 142 15.58 -23.54 1.34
CA PRO A 142 15.87 -22.42 2.22
C PRO A 142 17.26 -22.53 2.83
N LEU A 143 17.98 -21.40 2.86
CA LEU A 143 19.30 -21.25 3.46
C LEU A 143 19.36 -19.89 4.18
N GLY A 144 19.52 -19.93 5.51
CA GLY A 144 19.74 -18.72 6.30
C GLY A 144 21.08 -18.06 5.94
N VAL A 145 21.04 -16.76 5.70
CA VAL A 145 22.23 -15.91 5.51
C VAL A 145 22.44 -15.11 6.78
N SER A 146 23.64 -15.21 7.36
CA SER A 146 23.98 -14.42 8.54
C SER A 146 24.35 -12.99 8.16
N THR A 147 23.59 -12.05 8.71
CA THR A 147 23.77 -10.59 8.61
C THR A 147 23.89 -9.99 10.01
N PRO A 148 24.36 -8.74 10.20
CA PRO A 148 24.54 -8.23 11.56
C PRO A 148 23.23 -7.89 12.26
N GLU A 149 22.22 -7.40 11.52
CA GLU A 149 20.86 -7.09 12.00
C GLU A 149 20.83 -6.28 13.31
N GLN A 150 21.77 -5.34 13.42
CA GLN A 150 21.95 -4.47 14.57
C GLN A 150 21.46 -3.06 14.26
N PHE A 151 20.74 -2.48 15.21
CA PHE A 151 20.27 -1.11 15.14
C PHE A 151 20.49 -0.47 16.50
N TRP A 152 21.69 0.01 16.80
CA TRP A 152 21.95 0.73 18.04
C TRP A 152 20.99 1.93 18.23
N PRO A 153 20.39 2.14 19.42
CA PRO A 153 20.49 1.33 20.65
C PRO A 153 19.35 0.30 20.82
N ILE A 154 18.56 0.05 19.77
CA ILE A 154 17.33 -0.76 19.73
C ILE A 154 17.58 -2.26 19.87
N THR A 155 18.79 -2.74 19.54
CA THR A 155 19.19 -4.16 19.60
C THR A 155 20.27 -4.42 20.66
N PRO A 156 20.05 -4.08 21.96
CA PRO A 156 21.08 -4.22 23.00
C PRO A 156 21.50 -5.67 23.24
N GLU A 157 20.62 -6.63 22.98
CA GLU A 157 20.90 -8.07 23.08
C GLU A 157 21.96 -8.57 22.07
N LEU A 158 22.19 -7.84 20.98
CA LEU A 158 23.22 -8.13 19.99
C LEU A 158 24.57 -7.45 20.28
N GLY A 159 24.68 -6.78 21.44
CA GLY A 159 25.90 -6.11 21.88
C GLY A 159 26.00 -4.64 21.48
N ASN A 160 25.07 -4.14 20.66
CA ASN A 160 24.93 -2.71 20.34
C ASN A 160 26.24 -2.10 19.78
N THR A 161 26.95 -2.87 18.95
CA THR A 161 28.26 -2.51 18.40
C THR A 161 28.16 -1.81 17.05
N LEU A 162 27.04 -1.96 16.34
CA LEU A 162 26.79 -1.34 15.05
C LEU A 162 25.54 -0.46 15.09
N THR A 163 25.65 0.69 14.46
CA THR A 163 24.49 1.51 14.08
C THR A 163 23.80 0.91 12.84
N PHE A 164 22.64 1.44 12.46
CA PHE A 164 21.85 0.89 11.35
C PHE A 164 22.65 0.87 10.03
N GLY A 165 23.26 2.01 9.64
CA GLY A 165 24.03 2.11 8.41
C GLY A 165 25.25 1.19 8.39
N GLN A 166 25.95 1.06 9.52
CA GLN A 166 27.06 0.12 9.68
C GLN A 166 26.62 -1.35 9.56
N SER A 167 25.49 -1.70 10.16
CA SER A 167 24.90 -3.05 10.08
C SER A 167 24.50 -3.39 8.65
N VAL A 168 23.75 -2.49 7.99
CA VAL A 168 23.34 -2.63 6.59
C VAL A 168 24.54 -2.77 5.66
N ALA A 169 25.58 -1.94 5.82
CA ALA A 169 26.77 -2.00 4.96
C ALA A 169 27.54 -3.34 5.08
N GLN A 170 27.66 -3.88 6.29
CA GLN A 170 28.23 -5.21 6.49
C GLN A 170 27.31 -6.32 5.93
N GLY A 171 26.00 -6.18 6.12
CA GLY A 171 24.99 -7.10 5.60
C GLY A 171 25.04 -7.22 4.07
N VAL A 172 25.22 -6.09 3.35
CA VAL A 172 25.38 -6.09 1.88
C VAL A 172 26.59 -6.93 1.46
N THR A 173 27.71 -6.82 2.17
CA THR A 173 28.91 -7.62 1.87
C THR A 173 28.68 -9.11 2.05
N GLN A 174 27.93 -9.49 3.09
CA GLN A 174 27.60 -10.89 3.40
C GLN A 174 26.58 -11.45 2.40
N LEU A 175 25.55 -10.66 2.05
CA LEU A 175 24.58 -11.02 1.02
C LEU A 175 25.26 -11.20 -0.35
N ASN A 176 26.10 -10.26 -0.77
CA ASN A 176 26.85 -10.35 -2.03
C ASN A 176 27.69 -11.63 -2.10
N SER A 177 28.37 -11.96 -0.99
CA SER A 177 29.15 -13.20 -0.87
C SER A 177 28.27 -14.45 -1.01
N ALA A 178 27.08 -14.46 -0.41
CA ALA A 178 26.13 -15.56 -0.49
C ALA A 178 25.56 -15.74 -1.93
N ILE A 179 25.18 -14.64 -2.59
CA ILE A 179 24.72 -14.63 -3.98
C ILE A 179 25.81 -15.17 -4.90
N ASN A 180 27.03 -14.63 -4.80
CA ASN A 180 28.15 -15.07 -5.64
C ASN A 180 28.49 -16.54 -5.45
N ASN A 181 28.41 -17.04 -4.21
CA ASN A 181 28.63 -18.45 -3.94
C ASN A 181 27.59 -19.34 -4.61
N GLN A 182 26.30 -19.00 -4.55
CA GLN A 182 25.27 -19.80 -5.22
C GLN A 182 25.39 -19.74 -6.74
N ILE A 183 25.50 -18.53 -7.31
CA ILE A 183 25.41 -18.34 -8.76
C ILE A 183 26.71 -18.70 -9.47
N TYR A 184 27.84 -18.18 -9.00
CA TYR A 184 29.12 -18.28 -9.73
C TYR A 184 30.01 -19.43 -9.26
N HIS A 185 29.91 -19.86 -8.00
CA HIS A 185 30.71 -20.99 -7.50
C HIS A 185 29.97 -22.33 -7.60
N LEU A 186 28.69 -22.37 -7.24
CA LEU A 186 27.90 -23.61 -7.23
C LEU A 186 27.06 -23.81 -8.51
N GLY A 187 26.81 -22.74 -9.28
CA GLY A 187 26.00 -22.81 -10.50
C GLY A 187 24.50 -22.98 -10.24
N ASN A 188 24.03 -22.64 -9.04
CA ASN A 188 22.61 -22.62 -8.67
C ASN A 188 21.98 -21.28 -9.08
N ASN A 189 20.64 -21.25 -9.12
CA ASN A 189 19.91 -19.99 -9.09
C ASN A 189 19.69 -19.58 -7.62
N ALA A 190 19.55 -18.27 -7.37
CA ALA A 190 19.30 -17.73 -6.04
C ALA A 190 17.99 -16.94 -6.00
N LEU A 191 17.25 -17.07 -4.91
CA LEU A 191 16.19 -16.13 -4.51
C LEU A 191 16.60 -15.52 -3.17
N VAL A 192 16.59 -14.20 -3.07
CA VAL A 192 16.90 -13.49 -1.82
C VAL A 192 15.59 -13.11 -1.14
N LEU A 193 15.43 -13.44 0.14
CA LEU A 193 14.37 -12.91 0.99
C LEU A 193 14.97 -11.96 2.03
N GLY A 194 14.51 -10.71 2.02
CA GLY A 194 14.81 -9.71 3.04
C GLY A 194 13.53 -9.29 3.77
N TYR A 195 13.67 -8.97 5.06
CA TYR A 195 12.59 -8.45 5.89
C TYR A 195 13.09 -7.26 6.71
N SER A 196 12.34 -6.15 6.74
CA SER A 196 12.69 -4.95 7.52
C SER A 196 14.09 -4.41 7.13
N GLU A 197 15.04 -4.31 8.06
CA GLU A 197 16.44 -3.92 7.79
C GLU A 197 17.08 -4.72 6.64
N SER A 198 16.80 -6.02 6.55
CA SER A 198 17.32 -6.86 5.47
C SER A 198 16.70 -6.59 4.10
N SER A 199 15.51 -5.98 4.05
CA SER A 199 14.98 -5.43 2.79
C SER A 199 15.80 -4.23 2.33
N THR A 200 16.31 -3.40 3.25
CA THR A 200 17.28 -2.33 2.94
C THR A 200 18.64 -2.89 2.50
N ILE A 201 19.12 -3.99 3.12
CA ILE A 201 20.32 -4.71 2.66
C ILE A 201 20.13 -5.20 1.22
N ALA A 202 19.00 -5.86 0.92
CA ALA A 202 18.69 -6.33 -0.43
C ALA A 202 18.56 -5.17 -1.43
N THR A 203 17.96 -4.05 -1.04
CA THR A 203 17.88 -2.83 -1.86
C THR A 203 19.26 -2.28 -2.22
N ASN A 204 20.16 -2.22 -1.25
CA ASN A 204 21.53 -1.76 -1.49
C ASN A 204 22.32 -2.75 -2.36
N GLU A 205 22.08 -4.06 -2.21
CA GLU A 205 22.66 -5.08 -3.09
C GLU A 205 22.12 -4.98 -4.53
N ILE A 206 20.82 -4.75 -4.72
CA ILE A 206 20.24 -4.53 -6.06
C ILE A 206 20.92 -3.31 -6.70
N ASN A 207 21.08 -2.20 -5.98
CA ASN A 207 21.80 -1.02 -6.47
C ASN A 207 23.26 -1.34 -6.84
N ALA A 208 23.96 -2.11 -6.01
CA ALA A 208 25.35 -2.51 -6.27
C ALA A 208 25.46 -3.39 -7.52
N LEU A 209 24.55 -4.36 -7.70
CA LEU A 209 24.50 -5.22 -8.88
C LEU A 209 24.14 -4.43 -10.15
N LEU A 210 23.19 -3.49 -10.08
CA LEU A 210 22.84 -2.62 -11.21
C LEU A 210 23.99 -1.70 -11.64
N ALA A 211 24.90 -1.36 -10.73
CA ALA A 211 26.09 -0.57 -11.03
C ALA A 211 27.20 -1.37 -11.74
N LEU A 212 27.13 -2.71 -11.75
CA LEU A 212 28.07 -3.55 -12.50
C LEU A 212 27.85 -3.43 -14.02
N PRO A 213 28.89 -3.66 -14.84
CA PRO A 213 28.71 -3.87 -16.28
C PRO A 213 27.67 -4.98 -16.54
N THR A 214 26.78 -4.82 -17.51
CA THR A 214 25.69 -5.78 -17.79
C THR A 214 26.18 -7.22 -18.02
N ALA A 215 27.41 -7.41 -18.49
CA ALA A 215 28.01 -8.74 -18.69
C ALA A 215 28.44 -9.43 -17.37
N GLU A 216 28.58 -8.69 -16.28
CA GLU A 216 28.95 -9.17 -14.95
C GLU A 216 27.73 -9.31 -14.02
N GLN A 217 26.57 -8.82 -14.45
CA GLN A 217 25.31 -8.95 -13.72
C GLN A 217 24.78 -10.38 -13.79
N PRO A 218 24.21 -10.93 -12.69
CA PRO A 218 23.42 -12.15 -12.76
C PRO A 218 22.32 -12.01 -13.82
N SER A 219 22.10 -13.04 -14.64
CA SER A 219 21.01 -12.99 -15.61
C SER A 219 19.64 -12.95 -14.90
N ALA A 220 18.61 -12.46 -15.60
CA ALA A 220 17.26 -12.34 -15.06
C ALA A 220 16.66 -13.66 -14.54
N SER A 221 17.16 -14.82 -15.02
CA SER A 221 16.73 -16.15 -14.56
C SER A 221 17.55 -16.71 -13.39
N GLN A 222 18.70 -16.10 -13.06
CA GLN A 222 19.61 -16.60 -12.01
C GLN A 222 19.34 -16.00 -10.64
N LEU A 223 18.66 -14.86 -10.57
CA LEU A 223 18.44 -14.12 -9.34
C LEU A 223 17.02 -13.57 -9.28
N ALA A 224 16.41 -13.65 -8.10
CA ALA A 224 15.11 -13.07 -7.76
C ALA A 224 15.14 -12.53 -6.32
N PHE A 225 14.18 -11.67 -5.98
CA PHE A 225 14.08 -11.02 -4.67
C PHE A 225 12.64 -11.08 -4.12
N VAL A 226 12.52 -11.25 -2.81
CA VAL A 226 11.28 -11.13 -2.04
C VAL A 226 11.56 -10.20 -0.86
N LEU A 227 10.91 -9.04 -0.80
CA LEU A 227 11.12 -8.04 0.24
C LEU A 227 9.85 -7.90 1.08
N LEU A 228 9.99 -8.02 2.39
CA LEU A 228 8.89 -7.94 3.35
C LEU A 228 9.08 -6.68 4.19
N GLY A 229 8.02 -5.89 4.37
CA GLY A 229 8.09 -4.66 5.18
C GLY A 229 9.25 -3.76 4.75
N ASP A 230 9.39 -3.53 3.44
CA ASP A 230 10.54 -2.83 2.87
C ASP A 230 10.56 -1.34 3.27
N PRO A 231 11.53 -0.87 4.07
CA PRO A 231 11.65 0.55 4.41
C PRO A 231 11.93 1.43 3.19
N ASN A 232 12.41 0.82 2.10
CA ASN A 232 12.70 1.45 0.82
C ASN A 232 11.55 1.27 -0.20
N ASN A 233 10.38 0.78 0.21
CA ASN A 233 9.23 0.63 -0.67
C ASN A 233 8.91 1.97 -1.39
N PRO A 234 8.82 2.04 -2.74
CA PRO A 234 8.74 3.31 -3.47
C PRO A 234 7.51 4.15 -3.11
N VAL A 235 6.41 3.49 -2.72
CA VAL A 235 5.22 4.14 -2.18
C VAL A 235 5.00 3.62 -0.76
N GLY A 236 5.32 4.45 0.24
CA GLY A 236 5.10 4.10 1.65
C GLY A 236 6.38 3.90 2.46
N GLY A 237 7.48 3.45 1.86
CA GLY A 237 8.71 3.19 2.59
C GLY A 237 9.25 4.47 3.23
N ILE A 238 9.50 4.45 4.54
CA ILE A 238 9.93 5.64 5.29
C ILE A 238 11.27 6.20 4.77
N LEU A 239 12.18 5.33 4.29
CA LEU A 239 13.48 5.72 3.74
C LEU A 239 13.38 6.34 2.34
N GLU A 240 12.28 6.09 1.61
CA GLU A 240 11.93 6.80 0.38
C GLU A 240 11.11 8.08 0.67
N ARG A 241 10.20 8.02 1.63
CA ARG A 241 9.26 9.11 1.92
C ARG A 241 9.98 10.42 2.25
N PHE A 242 11.15 10.33 2.89
CA PHE A 242 12.02 11.47 3.19
C PHE A 242 13.42 11.32 2.59
N THR A 243 13.50 10.78 1.36
CA THR A 243 14.75 10.63 0.60
C THR A 243 15.70 11.81 0.75
N GLY A 244 16.97 11.51 0.96
CA GLY A 244 18.04 12.48 1.15
C GLY A 244 18.16 13.01 2.58
N PHE A 245 17.24 12.69 3.49
CA PHE A 245 17.42 12.93 4.91
C PHE A 245 18.42 11.95 5.53
N TYR A 246 18.88 12.28 6.74
CA TYR A 246 19.76 11.42 7.52
C TYR A 246 19.45 11.64 8.99
N VAL A 247 19.35 10.56 9.77
CA VAL A 247 19.22 10.64 11.23
C VAL A 247 20.60 10.43 11.85
N PRO A 248 21.23 11.50 12.39
CA PRO A 248 22.51 11.39 13.07
C PRO A 248 22.46 10.48 14.29
N LEU A 249 23.63 10.06 14.76
CA LEU A 249 23.85 9.14 15.89
C LEU A 249 23.36 7.71 15.64
N LEU A 250 22.14 7.55 15.11
CA LEU A 250 21.55 6.27 14.72
C LEU A 250 22.08 5.74 13.39
N ASP A 251 22.73 6.60 12.59
CA ASP A 251 23.28 6.30 11.26
C ASP A 251 22.21 5.74 10.31
N VAL A 252 21.08 6.44 10.18
CA VAL A 252 19.98 6.02 9.28
C VAL A 252 19.95 6.93 8.06
N PRO A 253 20.51 6.50 6.91
CA PRO A 253 20.38 7.20 5.66
C PRO A 253 19.01 6.94 5.02
N PHE A 254 18.32 8.00 4.61
CA PHE A 254 17.10 7.88 3.83
C PHE A 254 17.52 7.79 2.36
N ASN A 255 17.96 6.58 1.99
CA ASN A 255 18.67 6.25 0.76
C ASN A 255 17.75 6.01 -0.45
N GLY A 256 16.45 6.26 -0.31
CA GLY A 256 15.50 6.23 -1.41
C GLY A 256 14.93 4.87 -1.77
N ALA A 257 14.12 4.88 -2.82
CA ALA A 257 13.32 3.74 -3.21
C ALA A 257 14.15 2.53 -3.67
N THR A 258 13.65 1.33 -3.37
CA THR A 258 14.07 0.08 -4.00
C THR A 258 13.95 0.23 -5.52
N PRO A 259 15.07 0.12 -6.27
CA PRO A 259 15.07 0.45 -7.68
C PRO A 259 14.34 -0.63 -8.48
N GLN A 260 13.83 -0.24 -9.66
CA GLN A 260 13.45 -1.21 -10.67
C GLN A 260 14.67 -2.01 -11.11
N SER A 261 14.51 -3.32 -11.23
CA SER A 261 15.60 -4.23 -11.58
C SER A 261 15.20 -5.19 -12.70
N PRO A 262 16.17 -5.80 -13.42
CA PRO A 262 15.88 -6.84 -14.41
C PRO A 262 15.48 -8.17 -13.76
N TRP A 263 15.75 -8.35 -12.46
CA TRP A 263 15.42 -9.54 -11.69
C TRP A 263 13.96 -9.50 -11.24
N HIS A 264 13.34 -10.67 -11.13
CA HIS A 264 12.00 -10.74 -10.59
C HIS A 264 12.04 -10.35 -9.10
N THR A 265 11.29 -9.32 -8.72
CA THR A 265 11.22 -8.85 -7.34
C THR A 265 9.76 -8.84 -6.90
N SER A 266 9.45 -9.40 -5.74
CA SER A 266 8.14 -9.29 -5.10
C SER A 266 8.27 -8.51 -3.79
N ILE A 267 7.49 -7.45 -3.61
CA ILE A 267 7.48 -6.63 -2.38
C ILE A 267 6.13 -6.77 -1.71
N TYR A 268 6.11 -7.20 -0.45
CA TYR A 268 4.91 -7.35 0.36
C TYR A 268 4.88 -6.28 1.45
N THR A 269 3.75 -5.58 1.55
CA THR A 269 3.53 -4.49 2.50
C THR A 269 2.20 -4.69 3.22
N ILE A 270 2.17 -4.55 4.53
CA ILE A 270 0.94 -4.51 5.32
C ILE A 270 0.43 -3.06 5.34
N GLN A 271 -0.84 -2.86 5.06
CA GLN A 271 -1.46 -1.54 5.06
C GLN A 271 -1.35 -0.90 6.45
N TYR A 272 -0.94 0.37 6.49
CA TYR A 272 -0.67 1.15 7.70
C TYR A 272 0.58 0.74 8.49
N ASP A 273 1.43 -0.13 7.97
CA ASP A 273 2.76 -0.37 8.53
C ASP A 273 3.54 0.95 8.62
N GLY A 274 3.91 1.33 9.84
CA GLY A 274 4.62 2.59 10.11
C GLY A 274 6.03 2.71 9.53
N ILE A 275 6.56 1.67 8.89
CA ILE A 275 7.88 1.67 8.24
C ILE A 275 7.74 1.51 6.71
N ALA A 276 6.94 0.56 6.25
CA ALA A 276 6.84 0.20 4.83
C ALA A 276 5.63 0.82 4.10
N ASP A 277 4.66 1.38 4.85
CA ASP A 277 3.46 2.08 4.37
C ASP A 277 3.24 3.38 5.17
N PHE A 278 4.28 4.19 5.34
CA PHE A 278 4.18 5.48 6.03
C PHE A 278 3.33 6.48 5.22
N PRO A 279 2.47 7.32 5.84
CA PRO A 279 1.63 8.29 5.17
C PRO A 279 2.36 9.17 4.14
N GLN A 280 1.67 9.49 3.03
CA GLN A 280 2.16 10.43 2.02
C GLN A 280 2.11 11.88 2.50
N TYR A 281 1.20 12.20 3.42
CA TYR A 281 0.96 13.57 3.90
C TYR A 281 1.23 13.72 5.41
N PRO A 282 2.48 14.04 5.82
CA PRO A 282 2.88 14.11 7.24
C PRO A 282 2.27 15.26 8.07
N LEU A 283 1.35 16.05 7.49
CA LEU A 283 0.53 17.00 8.26
C LEU A 283 -0.85 16.44 8.60
N ASN A 284 -1.21 15.28 8.04
CA ASN A 284 -2.38 14.53 8.45
C ASN A 284 -2.06 13.72 9.70
N LEU A 285 -2.11 14.40 10.86
CA LEU A 285 -1.69 13.87 12.15
C LEU A 285 -2.46 12.60 12.57
N VAL A 286 -3.68 12.41 12.08
CA VAL A 286 -4.49 11.22 12.37
C VAL A 286 -3.89 10.00 11.66
N SER A 287 -3.47 10.19 10.42
CA SER A 287 -2.78 9.19 9.60
C SER A 287 -1.43 8.83 10.19
N ASP A 288 -0.66 9.84 10.62
CA ASP A 288 0.64 9.65 11.25
C ASP A 288 0.52 8.91 12.58
N LEU A 289 -0.47 9.26 13.40
CA LEU A 289 -0.73 8.54 14.65
C LEU A 289 -1.15 7.09 14.39
N ASN A 290 -1.97 6.85 13.37
CA ASN A 290 -2.31 5.49 12.96
C ASN A 290 -1.08 4.70 12.51
N ALA A 291 -0.17 5.32 11.74
CA ALA A 291 1.08 4.69 11.30
C ALA A 291 2.02 4.38 12.48
N VAL A 292 2.14 5.28 13.45
CA VAL A 292 2.91 5.05 14.69
C VAL A 292 2.33 3.85 15.47
N MET A 293 1.01 3.78 15.60
CA MET A 293 0.35 2.62 16.20
C MET A 293 0.53 1.35 15.35
N GLY A 294 0.65 1.51 14.03
CA GLY A 294 0.91 0.47 13.05
C GLY A 294 2.35 -0.05 13.03
N LEU A 295 3.26 0.50 13.84
CA LEU A 295 4.59 -0.11 14.04
C LEU A 295 4.50 -1.55 14.57
N THR A 296 3.41 -1.91 15.24
CA THR A 296 3.16 -3.30 15.66
C THR A 296 2.94 -4.23 14.47
N LEU A 297 2.26 -3.76 13.42
CA LEU A 297 2.04 -4.52 12.18
C LEU A 297 3.35 -4.84 11.49
N HIS A 298 4.37 -4.00 11.65
CA HIS A 298 5.67 -4.24 11.06
C HIS A 298 6.28 -5.57 11.53
N ALA A 299 5.95 -6.02 12.74
CA ALA A 299 6.43 -7.29 13.29
C ALA A 299 5.70 -8.53 12.75
N ASP A 300 4.58 -8.35 12.04
CA ASP A 300 3.67 -9.45 11.71
C ASP A 300 4.04 -10.19 10.41
N TYR A 301 4.86 -9.63 9.52
CA TYR A 301 5.19 -10.28 8.23
C TYR A 301 5.64 -11.74 8.36
N PRO A 302 6.55 -12.10 9.30
CA PRO A 302 6.97 -13.49 9.46
C PRO A 302 5.92 -14.40 10.11
N LEU A 303 4.84 -13.82 10.66
CA LEU A 303 3.75 -14.52 11.33
C LEU A 303 2.55 -14.77 10.40
N LEU A 304 2.55 -14.18 9.21
CA LEU A 304 1.49 -14.36 8.23
C LEU A 304 1.51 -15.77 7.64
N THR A 305 0.35 -16.41 7.61
CA THR A 305 0.16 -17.71 6.95
C THR A 305 0.22 -17.58 5.43
N ALA A 306 0.54 -18.67 4.73
CA ALA A 306 0.52 -18.72 3.27
C ALA A 306 -0.84 -18.31 2.67
N SER A 307 -1.96 -18.59 3.34
CA SER A 307 -3.28 -18.14 2.90
C SER A 307 -3.46 -16.63 3.03
N GLN A 308 -3.00 -16.03 4.12
CA GLN A 308 -3.07 -14.57 4.29
C GLN A 308 -2.20 -13.85 3.26
N VAL A 309 -1.01 -14.40 2.96
CA VAL A 309 -0.14 -13.87 1.90
C VAL A 309 -0.76 -14.06 0.52
N ALA A 310 -1.47 -15.16 0.27
CA ALA A 310 -2.17 -15.39 -0.99
C ALA A 310 -3.33 -14.42 -1.22
N ASP A 311 -3.92 -13.88 -0.15
CA ASP A 311 -4.97 -12.85 -0.20
C ASP A 311 -4.42 -11.42 -0.40
N ALA A 312 -3.10 -11.26 -0.51
CA ALA A 312 -2.48 -9.95 -0.75
C ALA A 312 -2.91 -9.39 -2.12
N VAL A 313 -3.27 -8.12 -2.14
CA VAL A 313 -3.80 -7.43 -3.32
C VAL A 313 -2.63 -6.93 -4.18
N PRO A 314 -2.52 -7.35 -5.45
CA PRO A 314 -1.49 -6.83 -6.34
C PRO A 314 -1.76 -5.36 -6.68
N LEU A 315 -0.72 -4.53 -6.58
CA LEU A 315 -0.77 -3.11 -6.89
C LEU A 315 -0.38 -2.83 -8.36
N PRO A 316 -0.98 -1.81 -9.00
CA PRO A 316 -0.64 -1.44 -10.37
C PRO A 316 0.79 -0.86 -10.47
N THR A 317 1.49 -1.20 -11.55
CA THR A 317 2.81 -0.66 -11.87
C THR A 317 2.83 -0.03 -13.26
N SER A 318 3.77 0.89 -13.51
CA SER A 318 3.98 1.50 -14.82
C SER A 318 4.85 0.64 -15.75
N GLY A 319 5.06 -0.64 -15.42
CA GLY A 319 5.98 -1.58 -16.06
C GLY A 319 7.07 -2.10 -15.10
N GLY A 320 8.06 -2.83 -15.65
CA GLY A 320 9.17 -3.40 -14.87
C GLY A 320 8.97 -4.87 -14.49
N ASN A 321 9.93 -5.41 -13.73
CA ASN A 321 9.92 -6.80 -13.25
C ASN A 321 9.72 -6.91 -11.72
N THR A 322 9.32 -5.80 -11.10
CA THR A 322 8.98 -5.75 -9.68
C THR A 322 7.46 -5.75 -9.51
N HIS A 323 6.97 -6.66 -8.68
CA HIS A 323 5.57 -6.83 -8.33
C HIS A 323 5.37 -6.42 -6.87
N TYR A 324 4.28 -5.70 -6.62
CA TYR A 324 3.98 -5.12 -5.31
C TYR A 324 2.65 -5.67 -4.84
N TYR A 325 2.60 -6.09 -3.57
CA TYR A 325 1.44 -6.71 -2.96
C TYR A 325 1.15 -6.01 -1.63
N MET A 326 -0.09 -5.58 -1.47
CA MET A 326 -0.57 -4.96 -0.23
C MET A 326 -1.46 -5.93 0.52
N LEU A 327 -1.22 -6.13 1.81
CA LEU A 327 -2.11 -6.85 2.72
C LEU A 327 -3.01 -5.83 3.41
N PRO A 328 -4.32 -5.74 3.08
CA PRO A 328 -5.22 -4.76 3.69
C PRO A 328 -5.44 -5.03 5.17
N THR A 329 -5.56 -3.96 5.96
CA THR A 329 -5.69 -4.05 7.41
C THR A 329 -7.11 -3.70 7.84
N GLN A 330 -7.87 -4.71 8.30
CA GLN A 330 -9.28 -4.54 8.67
C GLN A 330 -9.51 -3.63 9.88
N ASN A 331 -8.61 -3.63 10.86
CA ASN A 331 -8.76 -2.80 12.06
C ASN A 331 -7.70 -1.71 12.07
N LEU A 332 -8.12 -0.45 12.20
CA LEU A 332 -7.17 0.66 12.30
C LEU A 332 -6.27 0.46 13.53
N PRO A 333 -4.93 0.46 13.38
CA PRO A 333 -4.01 0.38 14.52
C PRO A 333 -4.28 1.42 15.60
N LEU A 334 -4.73 2.62 15.22
CA LEU A 334 -5.09 3.70 16.14
C LEU A 334 -6.17 3.28 17.17
N LEU A 335 -7.04 2.35 16.80
CA LEU A 335 -8.12 1.86 17.64
C LEU A 335 -7.76 0.55 18.37
N GLY A 336 -6.56 0.00 18.15
CA GLY A 336 -6.05 -1.19 18.83
C GLY A 336 -6.16 -1.10 20.35
N PRO A 337 -5.66 -0.03 21.01
CA PRO A 337 -5.75 0.09 22.46
C PRO A 337 -7.18 0.07 23.01
N ILE A 338 -8.16 0.59 22.28
CA ILE A 338 -9.57 0.56 22.70
C ILE A 338 -10.08 -0.89 22.67
N ARG A 339 -9.74 -1.65 21.63
CA ARG A 339 -10.13 -3.06 21.51
C ARG A 339 -9.49 -3.92 22.60
N ASP A 340 -8.20 -3.70 22.87
CA ASP A 340 -7.42 -4.55 23.75
C ASP A 340 -7.67 -4.27 25.24
N TYR A 341 -7.91 -3.00 25.61
CA TYR A 341 -7.95 -2.60 27.02
C TYR A 341 -9.34 -2.22 27.55
N VAL A 342 -10.36 -2.07 26.70
CA VAL A 342 -11.74 -1.81 27.15
C VAL A 342 -12.53 -3.12 27.14
N PRO A 343 -12.78 -3.74 28.31
CA PRO A 343 -13.41 -5.05 28.37
C PRO A 343 -14.88 -4.97 27.93
N TYR A 344 -15.36 -6.02 27.27
CA TYR A 344 -16.74 -6.22 26.81
C TYR A 344 -17.29 -5.23 25.77
N ALA A 345 -16.78 -4.00 25.72
CA ALA A 345 -17.26 -2.94 24.83
C ALA A 345 -16.19 -2.40 23.88
N GLY A 346 -14.92 -2.81 24.00
CA GLY A 346 -13.82 -2.28 23.20
C GLY A 346 -14.04 -2.40 21.69
N ASN A 347 -14.42 -3.59 21.21
CA ASN A 347 -14.76 -3.80 19.79
C ASN A 347 -15.93 -2.92 19.37
N ALA A 348 -17.04 -2.93 20.10
CA ALA A 348 -18.21 -2.12 19.76
C ALA A 348 -17.91 -0.61 19.72
N ILE A 349 -17.11 -0.08 20.66
CA ILE A 349 -16.71 1.33 20.69
C ILE A 349 -15.80 1.65 19.51
N ALA A 350 -14.88 0.75 19.19
CA ALA A 350 -13.94 0.96 18.11
C ALA A 350 -14.63 0.84 16.73
N ASP A 351 -15.46 -0.18 16.52
CA ASP A 351 -16.24 -0.39 15.30
C ASP A 351 -17.28 0.71 15.08
N LEU A 352 -17.79 1.35 16.15
CA LEU A 352 -18.67 2.51 16.06
C LEU A 352 -18.02 3.69 15.33
N VAL A 353 -16.73 3.93 15.56
CA VAL A 353 -16.00 5.10 15.03
C VAL A 353 -15.05 4.76 13.89
N GLN A 354 -14.69 3.48 13.73
CA GLN A 354 -13.69 3.03 12.77
C GLN A 354 -13.98 3.42 11.33
N PRO A 355 -15.21 3.28 10.79
CA PRO A 355 -15.44 3.60 9.38
C PRO A 355 -15.14 5.08 9.08
N ASP A 356 -15.66 6.02 9.87
CA ASP A 356 -15.37 7.45 9.67
C ASP A 356 -13.90 7.77 9.94
N LEU A 357 -13.32 7.16 10.98
CA LEU A 357 -11.90 7.35 11.27
C LEU A 357 -11.01 6.79 10.15
N ARG A 358 -11.43 5.72 9.46
CA ARG A 358 -10.71 5.17 8.32
C ARG A 358 -10.69 6.17 7.18
N VAL A 359 -11.80 6.83 6.87
CA VAL A 359 -11.82 7.91 5.86
C VAL A 359 -10.78 9.00 6.21
N LEU A 360 -10.69 9.37 7.48
CA LEU A 360 -9.75 10.40 7.93
C LEU A 360 -8.28 9.94 7.90
N VAL A 361 -8.03 8.66 8.20
CA VAL A 361 -6.70 8.04 8.10
C VAL A 361 -6.29 7.87 6.65
N ASP A 362 -7.17 7.36 5.80
CA ASP A 362 -6.85 7.06 4.40
C ASP A 362 -6.58 8.34 3.58
N LEU A 363 -7.08 9.51 4.02
CA LEU A 363 -6.71 10.81 3.45
C LEU A 363 -5.20 11.07 3.46
N GLY A 364 -4.48 10.52 4.44
CA GLY A 364 -3.02 10.63 4.54
C GLY A 364 -2.26 9.72 3.58
N TYR A 365 -2.92 8.80 2.88
CA TYR A 365 -2.30 7.75 2.08
C TYR A 365 -2.51 7.97 0.58
N ALA A 366 -1.72 7.22 -0.19
CA ALA A 366 -1.81 7.15 -1.64
C ALA A 366 -2.97 6.26 -2.08
N ASP A 367 -3.73 6.71 -3.08
CA ASP A 367 -4.62 5.85 -3.86
C ASP A 367 -3.81 5.09 -4.94
N TYR A 368 -4.17 3.85 -5.25
CA TYR A 368 -3.53 3.04 -6.31
C TYR A 368 -4.51 2.72 -7.45
N GLY A 369 -4.25 3.13 -8.70
CA GLY A 369 -5.17 2.81 -9.80
C GLY A 369 -5.04 3.68 -11.05
N PRO A 370 -6.00 3.59 -12.00
CA PRO A 370 -6.02 4.36 -13.26
C PRO A 370 -6.03 5.89 -13.11
N ASN A 371 -6.20 6.41 -11.89
CA ASN A 371 -5.99 7.80 -11.51
C ASN A 371 -5.31 7.89 -10.13
N GLY A 372 -4.40 6.96 -9.84
CA GLY A 372 -3.66 6.90 -8.60
C GLY A 372 -2.17 6.64 -8.85
N ASN A 373 -1.45 6.33 -7.79
CA ASN A 373 -0.04 6.02 -7.83
C ASN A 373 0.23 4.66 -8.47
N TYR A 374 1.34 4.57 -9.20
CA TYR A 374 1.96 3.31 -9.55
C TYR A 374 2.93 2.91 -8.44
N ALA A 375 2.83 1.67 -7.96
CA ALA A 375 3.61 1.19 -6.80
C ALA A 375 5.13 1.18 -7.05
N ASN A 376 5.55 1.17 -8.31
CA ASN A 376 6.95 1.17 -8.71
C ASN A 376 7.56 2.56 -8.95
N VAL A 377 6.77 3.63 -8.77
CA VAL A 377 7.23 5.01 -8.95
C VAL A 377 7.49 5.64 -7.58
N PRO A 378 8.75 6.05 -7.29
CA PRO A 378 9.10 6.67 -6.02
C PRO A 378 8.20 7.87 -5.68
N THR A 379 7.62 7.86 -4.49
CA THR A 379 6.64 8.85 -4.03
C THR A 379 7.09 9.47 -2.72
N PRO A 380 7.85 10.57 -2.78
CA PRO A 380 8.23 11.31 -1.58
C PRO A 380 7.02 11.90 -0.86
N GLY A 381 7.19 12.23 0.42
CA GLY A 381 6.17 12.90 1.21
C GLY A 381 5.80 14.27 0.66
N GLN A 382 4.54 14.64 0.80
CA GLN A 382 3.99 15.93 0.41
C GLN A 382 3.39 16.60 1.64
N LEU A 383 3.47 17.94 1.73
CA LEU A 383 3.00 18.62 2.94
C LEU A 383 1.49 18.55 3.11
N PHE A 384 0.73 18.58 2.02
CA PHE A 384 -0.72 18.69 2.07
C PHE A 384 -1.36 17.76 1.06
N GLU A 385 -2.41 17.08 1.51
CA GLU A 385 -3.39 16.42 0.69
C GLU A 385 -4.36 17.43 0.05
N ILE A 386 -5.06 17.00 -1.00
CA ILE A 386 -6.16 17.76 -1.60
C ILE A 386 -7.40 16.87 -1.54
N PRO A 387 -8.18 16.95 -0.44
CA PRO A 387 -9.34 16.09 -0.26
C PRO A 387 -10.37 16.30 -1.38
N ASN A 388 -10.92 15.21 -1.89
CA ASN A 388 -12.00 15.20 -2.84
C ASN A 388 -13.34 15.23 -2.08
N PRO A 389 -14.03 16.37 -2.01
CA PRO A 389 -15.26 16.48 -1.21
C PRO A 389 -16.40 15.60 -1.75
N PHE A 390 -16.33 15.19 -3.01
CA PHE A 390 -17.35 14.35 -3.64
C PHE A 390 -17.22 12.86 -3.28
N THR A 391 -16.12 12.44 -2.67
CA THR A 391 -15.93 11.09 -2.12
C THR A 391 -15.91 11.12 -0.59
N VAL A 392 -15.12 12.02 0.00
CA VAL A 392 -14.97 12.15 1.46
C VAL A 392 -16.31 12.35 2.18
N ILE A 393 -17.17 13.27 1.72
CA ILE A 393 -18.43 13.57 2.41
C ILE A 393 -19.41 12.37 2.34
N PRO A 394 -19.67 11.76 1.17
CA PRO A 394 -20.46 10.53 1.09
C PRO A 394 -19.89 9.37 1.92
N ASP A 395 -18.57 9.20 1.96
CA ASP A 395 -17.94 8.10 2.71
C ASP A 395 -18.06 8.29 4.22
N LEU A 396 -17.94 9.52 4.74
CA LEU A 396 -18.26 9.82 6.14
C LEU A 396 -19.74 9.60 6.45
N GLY A 397 -20.64 9.91 5.52
CA GLY A 397 -22.07 9.61 5.68
C GLY A 397 -22.35 8.11 5.73
N THR A 398 -21.65 7.34 4.89
CA THR A 398 -21.72 5.87 4.84
C THR A 398 -21.11 5.25 6.08
N GLY A 399 -19.95 5.74 6.51
CA GLY A 399 -19.21 5.26 7.67
C GLY A 399 -19.98 5.44 8.96
N ALA A 400 -20.67 6.57 9.16
CA ALA A 400 -21.53 6.79 10.32
C ALA A 400 -22.64 5.73 10.46
N VAL A 401 -23.22 5.27 9.34
CA VAL A 401 -24.23 4.19 9.34
C VAL A 401 -23.58 2.84 9.60
N GLN A 402 -22.49 2.55 8.90
CA GLN A 402 -21.75 1.29 9.04
C GLN A 402 -21.21 1.09 10.46
N GLY A 403 -20.75 2.16 11.12
CA GLY A 403 -20.22 2.08 12.47
C GLY A 403 -21.29 1.72 13.49
N VAL A 404 -22.47 2.35 13.43
CA VAL A 404 -23.61 1.97 14.28
C VAL A 404 -24.00 0.52 14.05
N GLN A 405 -24.06 0.10 12.78
CA GLN A 405 -24.41 -1.26 12.40
C GLN A 405 -23.41 -2.29 12.97
N ALA A 406 -22.11 -2.06 12.78
CA ALA A 406 -21.05 -2.93 13.30
C ALA A 406 -21.05 -2.99 14.84
N ALA A 407 -21.18 -1.85 15.51
CA ALA A 407 -21.27 -1.80 16.97
C ALA A 407 -22.49 -2.56 17.51
N MET A 408 -23.63 -2.52 16.81
CA MET A 408 -24.82 -3.30 17.19
C MET A 408 -24.63 -4.80 17.00
N VAL A 409 -23.86 -5.24 15.99
CA VAL A 409 -23.46 -6.63 15.83
C VAL A 409 -22.57 -7.06 17.01
N ASP A 410 -21.55 -6.28 17.35
CA ASP A 410 -20.61 -6.57 18.45
C ASP A 410 -21.32 -6.67 19.81
N LEU A 411 -22.34 -5.86 20.03
CA LEU A 411 -23.16 -5.88 21.25
C LEU A 411 -24.23 -7.00 21.24
N GLY A 412 -24.37 -7.73 20.14
CA GLY A 412 -25.33 -8.83 19.99
C GLY A 412 -26.78 -8.39 19.71
N TYR A 413 -27.00 -7.14 19.30
CA TYR A 413 -28.32 -6.64 18.88
C TYR A 413 -28.64 -6.98 17.42
N LEU A 414 -27.63 -7.23 16.58
CA LEU A 414 -27.76 -7.66 15.19
C LEU A 414 -26.97 -8.96 14.95
N PRO A 415 -27.37 -9.80 13.97
CA PRO A 415 -26.61 -10.99 13.58
C PRO A 415 -25.30 -10.63 12.84
N ALA A 416 -24.31 -11.51 12.90
CA ALA A 416 -23.03 -11.31 12.21
C ALA A 416 -23.13 -11.15 10.68
N SER A 417 -24.22 -11.62 10.06
CA SER A 417 -24.50 -11.39 8.64
C SER A 417 -24.71 -9.91 8.30
N ASP A 418 -25.00 -9.09 9.31
CA ASP A 418 -25.24 -7.67 9.15
C ASP A 418 -23.95 -6.85 9.30
N LEU A 419 -22.77 -7.48 9.39
CA LEU A 419 -21.52 -6.72 9.30
C LEU A 419 -21.42 -6.02 7.93
N PRO A 420 -21.03 -4.74 7.88
CA PRO A 420 -20.84 -4.06 6.61
C PRO A 420 -19.74 -4.75 5.78
N THR A 421 -19.90 -4.76 4.46
CA THR A 421 -18.99 -5.47 3.53
C THR A 421 -18.33 -4.53 2.52
N THR A 422 -18.43 -3.22 2.75
CA THR A 422 -17.95 -2.18 1.83
C THR A 422 -17.18 -1.12 2.59
N TYR A 423 -16.43 -0.30 1.86
CA TYR A 423 -15.77 0.89 2.39
C TYR A 423 -16.79 1.85 3.05
N PRO A 424 -16.45 2.57 4.12
CA PRO A 424 -15.16 2.53 4.84
C PRO A 424 -15.01 1.45 5.93
N TYR A 425 -15.99 0.59 6.19
CA TYR A 425 -15.83 -0.50 7.15
C TYR A 425 -14.84 -1.58 6.71
N VAL A 426 -14.85 -1.95 5.43
CA VAL A 426 -13.83 -2.82 4.81
C VAL A 426 -12.76 -1.93 4.16
N PRO A 427 -11.46 -2.24 4.30
CA PRO A 427 -10.40 -1.41 3.75
C PRO A 427 -10.44 -1.37 2.22
N SER A 428 -10.01 -0.24 1.65
CA SER A 428 -9.81 -0.04 0.22
C SER A 428 -8.41 0.53 -0.01
N LEU A 429 -7.82 0.20 -1.16
CA LEU A 429 -6.53 0.73 -1.62
C LEU A 429 -6.69 1.87 -2.64
N ASP A 430 -7.92 2.13 -3.06
CA ASP A 430 -8.30 3.22 -3.96
C ASP A 430 -9.68 3.78 -3.55
N PRO A 431 -9.81 4.34 -2.34
CA PRO A 431 -11.04 5.02 -1.93
C PRO A 431 -11.28 6.34 -2.68
N GLY A 432 -10.27 6.89 -3.38
CA GLY A 432 -10.43 8.09 -4.20
C GLY A 432 -10.67 9.35 -3.36
N LEU A 433 -10.14 9.37 -2.14
CA LEU A 433 -10.33 10.46 -1.18
C LEU A 433 -9.55 11.70 -1.54
N ASN A 434 -8.54 11.58 -2.41
CA ASN A 434 -7.69 12.67 -2.82
C ASN A 434 -7.88 13.00 -4.31
N VAL A 435 -7.80 14.28 -4.66
CA VAL A 435 -7.70 14.69 -6.06
C VAL A 435 -6.31 14.35 -6.58
N PHE A 436 -6.22 13.38 -7.48
CA PHE A 436 -4.94 12.98 -8.06
C PHE A 436 -4.40 14.02 -9.05
N LEU A 437 -3.26 14.61 -8.71
CA LEU A 437 -2.55 15.59 -9.55
C LEU A 437 -1.32 14.99 -10.24
N GLY A 438 -1.18 13.67 -10.22
CA GLY A 438 0.01 12.96 -10.66
C GLY A 438 0.90 12.53 -9.49
N GLN A 439 1.98 11.81 -9.85
CA GLN A 439 2.90 11.18 -8.90
C GLN A 439 4.30 11.80 -9.07
N PRO A 440 4.56 12.99 -8.48
CA PRO A 440 5.83 13.68 -8.64
C PRO A 440 6.95 12.98 -7.86
N SER A 441 8.06 12.71 -8.53
CA SER A 441 9.28 12.17 -7.90
C SER A 441 10.07 13.22 -7.11
N THR A 442 9.59 14.46 -7.03
CA THR A 442 10.23 15.55 -6.30
C THR A 442 9.17 16.46 -5.71
N THR A 443 9.26 16.70 -4.40
CA THR A 443 8.33 17.52 -3.63
C THR A 443 9.11 18.62 -2.89
N LEU A 444 8.40 19.59 -2.30
CA LEU A 444 9.05 20.56 -1.41
C LEU A 444 9.78 19.86 -0.27
N LEU A 445 9.16 18.82 0.31
CA LEU A 445 9.73 18.08 1.42
C LEU A 445 11.00 17.34 1.00
N SER A 446 10.97 16.62 -0.14
CA SER A 446 12.14 15.91 -0.66
C SER A 446 13.30 16.85 -1.04
N THR A 447 12.97 18.07 -1.48
CA THR A 447 13.97 19.11 -1.76
C THR A 447 14.65 19.60 -0.49
N ILE A 448 13.87 19.80 0.59
CA ILE A 448 14.40 20.23 1.89
C ILE A 448 15.24 19.12 2.52
N THR A 449 14.74 17.88 2.54
CA THR A 449 15.46 16.73 3.12
C THR A 449 16.79 16.51 2.42
N GLY A 450 16.79 16.51 1.07
CA GLY A 450 18.01 16.39 0.28
C GLY A 450 19.00 17.56 0.46
N ALA A 451 18.52 18.77 0.75
CA ALA A 451 19.39 19.91 1.02
C ALA A 451 20.04 19.87 2.43
N VAL A 452 19.33 19.32 3.42
CA VAL A 452 19.78 19.28 4.82
C VAL A 452 20.61 18.04 5.15
N GLY A 453 20.29 16.88 4.56
CA GLY A 453 20.96 15.61 4.84
C GLY A 453 22.49 15.64 4.78
N PRO A 454 23.13 16.23 3.75
CA PRO A 454 24.58 16.33 3.68
C PRO A 454 25.23 17.03 4.89
N ALA A 455 24.55 18.02 5.48
CA ALA A 455 25.03 18.68 6.68
C ALA A 455 24.88 17.79 7.92
N LEU A 456 23.83 16.96 7.99
CA LEU A 456 23.59 16.04 9.10
C LEU A 456 24.62 14.90 9.13
N HIS A 457 25.15 14.47 7.98
CA HIS A 457 26.25 13.50 7.90
C HIS A 457 27.56 13.99 8.54
N LEU A 458 27.70 15.29 8.83
CA LEU A 458 28.86 15.81 9.56
C LEU A 458 28.85 15.42 11.05
N ILE A 459 27.70 14.98 11.57
CA ILE A 459 27.56 14.49 12.94
C ILE A 459 27.88 12.98 12.92
N PRO A 460 28.94 12.53 13.62
CA PRO A 460 29.37 11.14 13.55
C PRO A 460 28.33 10.18 14.18
N PRO A 461 28.29 8.92 13.72
CA PRO A 461 27.54 7.84 14.36
C PRO A 461 27.89 7.67 15.84
N ALA A 462 26.95 7.19 16.65
CA ALA A 462 27.17 7.04 18.09
C ALA A 462 28.30 6.06 18.44
N THR A 463 28.48 5.02 17.63
CA THR A 463 29.54 4.00 17.79
C THR A 463 30.94 4.56 17.48
N ASP A 464 31.02 5.69 16.78
CA ASP A 464 32.28 6.37 16.44
C ASP A 464 32.66 7.46 17.48
N LEU A 465 31.76 7.77 18.43
CA LEU A 465 32.03 8.74 19.49
C LEU A 465 32.98 8.14 20.55
N PRO A 466 33.90 8.94 21.12
CA PRO A 466 34.72 8.48 22.25
C PRO A 466 33.82 8.02 23.39
N GLN A 467 34.06 6.82 23.93
CA GLN A 467 33.35 6.38 25.12
C GLN A 467 33.72 7.28 26.30
N LEU A 468 32.71 8.00 26.83
CA LEU A 468 32.84 8.89 27.98
C LEU A 468 32.92 8.12 29.30
#